data_AF-A0A5N6XG37-F1
#
_entry.id   AF-A0A5N6XG37-F1
#
_cell.length_a   1.000
_cell.length_b   1.000
_cell.length_c   1.000
_cell.angle_alpha   90.00
_cell.angle_beta   90.00
_cell.angle_gamma   90.00
#
_symmetry.space_group_name_H-M   'P 1'
#
loop_
_entity.id
_entity.type
_entity.pdbx_description
1 polymer ?
#
loop_
_entity_poly.entity_id
_entity_poly.type
_entity_poly.pdbx_seq_one_letter_code
_entity_poly.pdbx_strand_id
1 'polypeptide(L)'
;MWYVDDPVSLVKPPKRKKVKENEKKNLSKSINRSTDTLPRSKHILNAQVAIRSACCKKWFDCAECHHEQESHALMKTTEMVFACKKCKKCFRKDSTEFEESDEYCPHCDNHFVLEAVTPKPALQVEGEDARIDNRMLKDDRVRGHQERSIFNVRDAEDRLG
;
A
#
# COMPACT_ATOMS: atom_id res chain seq x y z
N MET A 1 -10.12 28.09 -52.59
CA MET A 1 -9.45 29.01 -51.65
C MET A 1 -10.05 28.70 -50.28
N TRP A 2 -9.40 27.86 -49.44
CA TRP A 2 -8.87 28.21 -48.10
C TRP A 2 -9.90 28.96 -47.22
N TYR A 3 -10.31 28.60 -45.99
CA TYR A 3 -9.79 27.73 -44.93
C TYR A 3 -10.90 27.55 -43.85
N VAL A 4 -10.78 26.45 -43.14
CA VAL A 4 -11.31 25.95 -41.84
C VAL A 4 -11.77 26.99 -40.79
N ASP A 5 -12.85 26.68 -40.04
CA ASP A 5 -12.85 26.46 -38.57
C ASP A 5 -14.27 26.56 -37.96
N ASP A 6 -14.86 25.40 -37.66
CA ASP A 6 -16.07 25.27 -36.85
C ASP A 6 -15.83 25.74 -35.41
N PRO A 7 -16.72 26.55 -34.81
CA PRO A 7 -16.58 26.95 -33.41
C PRO A 7 -16.82 25.74 -32.50
N VAL A 8 -15.74 25.27 -31.87
CA VAL A 8 -15.74 24.27 -30.80
C VAL A 8 -16.75 24.67 -29.73
N SER A 9 -17.83 23.91 -29.65
CA SER A 9 -18.83 24.03 -28.59
C SER A 9 -18.16 23.75 -27.23
N LEU A 10 -18.11 24.77 -26.38
CA LEU A 10 -17.64 24.67 -25.00
C LEU A 10 -18.62 23.80 -24.19
N VAL A 11 -18.41 22.49 -24.20
CA VAL A 11 -19.05 21.57 -23.25
C VAL A 11 -18.52 21.90 -21.86
N LYS A 12 -19.35 22.57 -21.05
CA LYS A 12 -19.02 22.87 -19.65
C LYS A 12 -18.78 21.55 -18.89
N PRO A 13 -17.66 21.40 -18.16
CA PRO A 13 -17.40 20.19 -17.38
C PRO A 13 -18.48 20.02 -16.29
N PRO A 14 -18.90 18.76 -15.99
CA PRO A 14 -19.89 18.51 -14.96
C PRO A 14 -19.34 18.93 -13.59
N LYS A 15 -20.16 19.67 -12.83
CA LYS A 15 -19.83 20.15 -11.48
C LYS A 15 -19.56 18.94 -10.56
N ARG A 16 -18.31 18.78 -10.12
CA ARG A 16 -17.93 17.80 -9.08
C ARG A 16 -18.72 18.12 -7.80
N LYS A 17 -19.65 17.25 -7.42
CA LYS A 17 -20.34 17.34 -6.13
C LYS A 17 -19.30 17.12 -5.02
N LYS A 18 -19.11 18.11 -4.15
CA LYS A 18 -18.30 17.97 -2.93
C LYS A 18 -18.98 16.94 -2.03
N VAL A 19 -18.46 15.72 -2.01
CA VAL A 19 -18.86 14.68 -1.05
C VAL A 19 -18.54 15.22 0.35
N LYS A 20 -19.57 15.32 1.19
CA LYS A 20 -19.47 15.86 2.55
C LYS A 20 -18.49 14.99 3.35
N GLU A 21 -17.52 15.63 3.99
CA GLU A 21 -16.48 15.01 4.81
C GLU A 21 -17.01 14.10 5.93
N ASN A 22 -18.25 14.32 6.36
CA ASN A 22 -18.93 13.50 7.35
C ASN A 22 -19.34 12.09 6.86
N GLU A 23 -19.45 11.87 5.56
CA GLU A 23 -19.80 10.55 5.01
C GLU A 23 -18.60 9.59 5.04
N LYS A 24 -17.38 10.13 4.88
CA LYS A 24 -16.12 9.38 5.00
C LYS A 24 -15.88 8.86 6.41
N LYS A 25 -16.35 9.58 7.43
CA LYS A 25 -16.22 9.18 8.85
C LYS A 25 -17.20 8.08 9.28
N ASN A 26 -18.29 7.88 8.53
CA ASN A 26 -19.25 6.82 8.81
C ASN A 26 -18.95 5.53 8.04
N LEU A 27 -18.37 5.61 6.84
CA LEU A 27 -17.90 4.43 6.11
C LEU A 27 -16.71 3.75 6.81
N SER A 28 -15.84 4.51 7.47
CA SER A 28 -14.73 3.97 8.28
C SER A 28 -15.20 3.40 9.63
N LYS A 29 -16.42 3.73 10.09
CA LYS A 29 -16.97 3.23 11.36
C LYS A 29 -17.76 1.93 11.22
N SER A 30 -18.22 1.58 10.02
CA SER A 30 -18.94 0.32 9.75
C SER A 30 -18.03 -0.90 9.49
N ILE A 31 -16.71 -0.71 9.39
CA ILE A 31 -15.74 -1.79 9.15
C ILE A 31 -15.47 -2.62 10.43
N ASN A 32 -15.86 -2.12 11.60
CA ASN A 32 -15.58 -2.76 12.89
C ASN A 32 -16.82 -3.46 13.46
N ARG A 33 -17.45 -4.35 12.70
CA ARG A 33 -18.49 -5.26 13.21
C ARG A 33 -18.04 -6.72 13.12
N SER A 34 -17.06 -7.06 13.95
CA SER A 34 -17.09 -8.24 14.83
C SER A 34 -17.42 -9.64 14.27
N THR A 35 -16.77 -10.16 13.21
CA THR A 35 -16.82 -11.63 12.90
C THR A 35 -15.61 -12.28 12.19
N ASP A 36 -14.44 -11.66 12.07
CA ASP A 36 -13.25 -12.34 11.49
C ASP A 36 -11.98 -12.11 12.30
N THR A 37 -11.71 -13.01 13.27
CA THR A 37 -10.41 -13.14 13.94
C THR A 37 -9.43 -13.99 13.12
N LEU A 38 -9.51 -13.94 11.79
CA LEU A 38 -8.49 -14.57 10.94
C LEU A 38 -7.27 -13.64 10.89
N PRO A 39 -6.04 -14.15 11.11
CA PRO A 39 -4.85 -13.33 11.09
C PRO A 39 -4.74 -12.65 9.72
N ARG A 40 -4.63 -11.32 9.72
CA ARG A 40 -4.33 -10.55 8.52
C ARG A 40 -2.95 -10.94 8.00
N SER A 41 -2.83 -11.18 6.70
CA SER A 41 -1.54 -11.45 6.09
C SER A 41 -0.62 -10.24 6.23
N LYS A 42 0.67 -10.48 6.47
CA LYS A 42 1.68 -9.42 6.57
C LYS A 42 1.99 -8.78 5.22
N HIS A 43 1.82 -9.53 4.13
CA HIS A 43 2.23 -9.10 2.79
C HIS A 43 1.11 -8.39 2.02
N ILE A 44 -0.12 -8.91 2.07
CA ILE A 44 -1.30 -8.36 1.37
C ILE A 44 -2.42 -8.08 2.38
N LEU A 45 -2.62 -6.80 2.72
CA LEU A 45 -3.56 -6.40 3.77
C LEU A 45 -5.02 -6.58 3.38
N ASN A 46 -5.31 -6.51 2.08
CA ASN A 46 -6.66 -6.56 1.50
C ASN A 46 -6.99 -7.93 0.86
N ALA A 47 -6.27 -8.99 1.20
CA ALA A 47 -6.52 -10.33 0.65
C ALA A 47 -7.91 -10.85 1.06
N GLN A 48 -8.80 -11.02 0.07
CA GLN A 48 -10.20 -11.44 0.29
C GLN A 48 -10.43 -12.95 0.20
N VAL A 49 -9.48 -13.68 -0.39
CA VAL A 49 -9.50 -15.14 -0.52
C VAL A 49 -8.23 -15.72 0.08
N ALA A 50 -8.33 -16.93 0.61
CA ALA A 50 -7.18 -17.76 0.96
C ALA A 50 -7.02 -18.85 -0.11
N ILE A 51 -5.78 -19.17 -0.47
CA ILE A 51 -5.42 -20.15 -1.49
C ILE A 51 -4.90 -21.40 -0.79
N ARG A 52 -5.39 -22.56 -1.21
CA ARG A 52 -4.84 -23.84 -0.76
C ARG A 52 -3.65 -24.21 -1.63
N SER A 53 -2.48 -24.30 -1.01
CA SER A 53 -1.26 -24.78 -1.64
C SER A 53 -1.36 -26.27 -2.01
N ALA A 54 -0.93 -26.63 -3.23
CA ALA A 54 -0.94 -28.02 -3.70
C ALA A 54 0.14 -28.88 -3.02
N CYS A 55 1.25 -28.26 -2.60
CA CYS A 55 2.41 -28.94 -2.02
C CYS A 55 2.14 -29.46 -0.59
N CYS A 56 1.69 -28.59 0.32
CA CYS A 56 1.51 -28.92 1.73
C CYS A 56 0.05 -28.95 2.20
N LYS A 57 -0.90 -28.66 1.29
CA LYS A 57 -2.35 -28.69 1.54
C LYS A 57 -2.82 -27.71 2.63
N LYS A 58 -2.02 -26.69 2.95
CA LYS A 58 -2.34 -25.61 3.89
C LYS A 58 -2.85 -24.36 3.17
N TRP A 59 -3.52 -23.49 3.93
CA TRP A 59 -4.12 -22.26 3.45
C TRP A 59 -3.19 -21.07 3.67
N PHE A 60 -2.98 -20.28 2.61
CA PHE A 60 -2.17 -19.07 2.65
C PHE A 60 -2.84 -17.95 1.84
N ASP A 61 -2.59 -16.71 2.23
CA ASP A 61 -3.13 -15.54 1.53
C ASP A 61 -2.24 -15.09 0.35
N CYS A 62 -0.95 -15.42 0.37
CA CYS A 62 0.02 -15.07 -0.67
C CYS A 62 1.19 -16.07 -0.70
N ALA A 63 1.96 -16.04 -1.78
CA ALA A 63 3.14 -16.91 -1.96
C ALA A 63 4.25 -16.62 -0.94
N GLU A 64 4.43 -15.36 -0.52
CA GLU A 64 5.42 -14.98 0.49
C GLU A 64 5.08 -15.58 1.86
N CYS A 65 3.79 -15.61 2.24
CA CYS A 65 3.35 -16.26 3.47
C CYS A 65 3.59 -17.77 3.47
N HIS A 66 3.61 -18.42 2.30
CA HIS A 66 3.98 -19.84 2.17
C HIS A 66 5.48 -20.01 2.37
N HIS A 67 6.30 -19.17 1.72
CA HIS A 67 7.75 -19.24 1.80
C HIS A 67 8.31 -18.96 3.22
N GLU A 68 7.66 -18.09 4.00
CA GLU A 68 8.04 -17.86 5.40
C GLU A 68 7.73 -19.05 6.31
N GLN A 69 6.65 -19.78 6.03
CA GLN A 69 6.20 -20.89 6.87
C GLN A 69 6.81 -22.22 6.46
N GLU A 70 7.27 -22.34 5.21
CA GLU A 70 7.70 -23.60 4.63
C GLU A 70 9.01 -23.47 3.85
N SER A 71 9.87 -24.48 3.99
CA SER A 71 11.22 -24.49 3.43
C SER A 71 11.31 -24.88 1.95
N HIS A 72 10.19 -24.93 1.22
CA HIS A 72 10.16 -25.37 -0.18
C HIS A 72 9.42 -24.38 -1.08
N ALA A 73 9.66 -24.46 -2.38
CA ALA A 73 9.00 -23.61 -3.37
C ALA A 73 7.56 -24.06 -3.63
N LEU A 74 6.65 -23.10 -3.80
CA LEU A 74 5.24 -23.36 -4.09
C LEU A 74 5.09 -24.08 -5.44
N MET A 75 4.44 -25.25 -5.41
CA MET A 75 4.15 -26.02 -6.62
C MET A 75 3.02 -25.35 -7.41
N LYS A 76 3.26 -25.08 -8.69
CA LYS A 76 2.27 -24.49 -9.60
C LYS A 76 1.35 -25.60 -10.12
N THR A 77 0.05 -25.45 -9.92
CA THR A 77 -0.99 -26.32 -10.47
C THR A 77 -1.97 -25.49 -11.28
N THR A 78 -2.57 -26.09 -12.31
CA THR A 78 -3.62 -25.46 -13.12
C THR A 78 -4.93 -25.34 -12.36
N GLU A 79 -5.25 -26.33 -11.54
CA GLU A 79 -6.40 -26.28 -10.64
C GLU A 79 -6.02 -25.54 -9.35
N MET A 80 -6.68 -24.42 -9.09
CA MET A 80 -6.49 -23.62 -7.87
C MET A 80 -7.73 -23.71 -6.99
N VAL A 81 -7.52 -23.95 -5.69
CA VAL A 81 -8.62 -24.01 -4.71
C VAL A 81 -8.56 -22.77 -3.83
N PHE A 82 -9.65 -22.01 -3.84
CA PHE A 82 -9.81 -20.77 -3.10
C PHE A 82 -10.86 -20.92 -1.99
N ALA A 83 -10.66 -20.20 -0.89
CA ALA A 83 -11.65 -20.02 0.17
C ALA A 83 -11.96 -18.54 0.30
N CYS A 84 -13.21 -18.15 0.04
CA CYS A 84 -13.63 -16.76 0.21
C CYS A 84 -13.78 -16.41 1.68
N LYS A 85 -13.17 -15.32 2.15
CA LYS A 85 -13.26 -14.91 3.56
C LYS A 85 -14.65 -14.35 3.91
N LYS A 86 -15.35 -13.74 2.96
CA LYS A 86 -16.70 -13.18 3.15
C LYS A 86 -17.75 -14.26 3.41
N CYS A 87 -17.76 -15.34 2.61
CA CYS A 87 -18.76 -16.41 2.73
C CYS A 87 -18.23 -17.71 3.34
N LYS A 88 -16.91 -17.83 3.56
CA LYS A 88 -16.20 -18.99 4.11
C LYS A 88 -16.38 -20.29 3.30
N LYS A 89 -16.90 -20.19 2.08
CA LYS A 89 -17.06 -21.33 1.16
C LYS A 89 -15.80 -21.50 0.32
N CYS A 90 -15.42 -22.77 0.14
CA CYS A 90 -14.33 -23.17 -0.73
C CYS A 90 -14.86 -23.44 -2.13
N PHE A 91 -14.17 -22.94 -3.15
CA PHE A 91 -14.47 -23.18 -4.55
C PHE A 91 -13.18 -23.47 -5.32
N ARG A 92 -13.32 -24.09 -6.49
CA ARG A 92 -12.20 -24.43 -7.36
C ARG A 92 -12.30 -23.64 -8.65
N LYS A 93 -11.16 -23.20 -9.16
CA LYS A 93 -11.07 -22.44 -10.40
C LYS A 93 -9.83 -22.89 -11.17
N ASP A 94 -9.99 -23.08 -12.48
CA ASP A 94 -8.91 -23.41 -13.39
C ASP A 94 -8.18 -22.14 -13.82
N SER A 95 -6.85 -22.16 -13.77
CA SER A 95 -6.00 -21.00 -14.08
C SER A 95 -5.69 -20.86 -15.58
N THR A 96 -6.17 -21.78 -16.42
CA THR A 96 -5.86 -21.82 -17.86
C THR A 96 -6.75 -20.90 -18.68
N GLU A 97 -8.01 -20.72 -18.27
CA GLU A 97 -9.00 -19.88 -18.93
C GLU A 97 -9.45 -18.83 -17.91
N PHE A 98 -8.80 -17.66 -17.93
CA PHE A 98 -9.14 -16.56 -17.04
C PHE A 98 -10.13 -15.64 -17.74
N GLU A 99 -11.42 -15.83 -17.49
CA GLU A 99 -12.49 -14.96 -18.00
C GLU A 99 -12.88 -13.91 -16.95
N GLU A 100 -13.51 -12.81 -17.38
CA GLU A 100 -13.95 -11.72 -16.47
C GLU A 100 -14.97 -12.19 -15.41
N SER A 101 -15.73 -13.25 -15.74
CA SER A 101 -16.63 -13.94 -14.80
C SER A 101 -15.90 -14.53 -13.59
N ASP A 102 -14.60 -14.78 -13.71
CA ASP A 102 -13.79 -15.50 -12.73
C ASP A 102 -13.19 -14.60 -11.68
N GLU A 103 -13.41 -13.29 -11.80
CA GLU A 103 -12.97 -12.32 -10.80
C GLU A 103 -13.83 -12.34 -9.53
N TYR A 104 -14.97 -13.05 -9.57
CA TYR A 104 -15.97 -13.09 -8.52
C TYR A 104 -16.11 -14.46 -7.88
N CYS A 105 -16.41 -14.49 -6.59
CA CYS A 105 -16.77 -15.72 -5.89
C CYS A 105 -18.17 -16.19 -6.32
N PRO A 106 -18.36 -17.44 -6.76
CA PRO A 106 -19.64 -17.98 -7.25
C PRO A 106 -20.73 -18.10 -6.19
N HIS A 107 -20.40 -17.80 -4.93
CA HIS A 107 -21.32 -17.95 -3.80
C HIS A 107 -21.81 -16.64 -3.20
N CYS A 108 -21.12 -15.52 -3.43
CA CYS A 108 -21.43 -14.25 -2.77
C CYS A 108 -21.03 -13.01 -3.57
N ASP A 109 -20.68 -13.20 -4.84
CA ASP A 109 -20.25 -12.18 -5.81
C ASP A 109 -19.17 -11.25 -5.27
N ASN A 110 -18.29 -11.83 -4.45
CA ASN A 110 -17.19 -11.10 -3.86
C ASN A 110 -16.03 -11.03 -4.85
N HIS A 111 -15.73 -9.83 -5.33
CA HIS A 111 -14.60 -9.57 -6.23
C HIS A 111 -13.28 -9.80 -5.50
N PHE A 112 -12.50 -10.78 -5.94
CA PHE A 112 -11.26 -11.17 -5.27
C PHE A 112 -10.00 -10.80 -6.05
N VAL A 113 -10.13 -10.38 -7.31
CA VAL A 113 -9.03 -9.89 -8.15
C VAL A 113 -8.90 -8.38 -7.96
N LEU A 114 -8.22 -7.97 -6.90
CA LEU A 114 -8.03 -6.56 -6.54
C LEU A 114 -6.55 -6.17 -6.53
N GLU A 115 -6.27 -4.89 -6.70
CA GLU A 115 -4.91 -4.37 -6.53
C GLU A 115 -4.39 -4.67 -5.13
N ALA A 116 -3.25 -5.34 -5.04
CA ALA A 116 -2.67 -5.74 -3.77
C ALA A 116 -2.18 -4.51 -2.98
N VAL A 117 -2.70 -4.33 -1.77
CA VAL A 117 -2.25 -3.28 -0.83
C VAL A 117 -1.16 -3.88 0.05
N THR A 118 0.08 -3.50 -0.27
CA THR A 118 1.25 -3.84 0.55
C THR A 118 1.43 -2.80 1.67
N PRO A 119 1.90 -3.22 2.86
CA PRO A 119 2.22 -2.29 3.93
C PRO A 119 3.40 -1.41 3.48
N LYS A 120 3.16 -0.11 3.29
CA LYS A 120 4.24 0.86 3.07
C LYS A 120 4.83 1.23 4.43
N PRO A 121 6.12 0.98 4.69
CA PRO A 121 6.76 1.45 5.91
C PRO A 121 6.88 2.98 5.82
N ALA A 122 5.91 3.70 6.38
CA ALA A 122 6.03 5.13 6.58
C ALA A 122 6.92 5.34 7.81
N LEU A 123 8.18 5.73 7.59
CA LEU A 123 9.03 6.27 8.65
C LEU A 123 8.43 7.64 9.03
N GLN A 124 7.44 7.62 9.91
CA GLN A 124 6.99 8.84 10.56
C GLN A 124 8.10 9.22 11.54
N VAL A 125 8.82 10.30 11.24
CA VAL A 125 9.64 10.95 12.25
C VAL A 125 8.63 11.53 13.24
N GLU A 126 8.42 10.82 14.34
CA GLU A 126 7.67 11.31 15.49
C GLU A 126 8.46 12.48 16.09
N GLY A 127 8.29 13.66 15.50
CA GLY A 127 8.63 14.91 16.16
C GLY A 127 7.66 15.10 17.32
N GLU A 128 7.89 14.38 18.41
CA GLU A 128 7.27 14.69 19.70
C GLU A 128 7.57 16.15 20.05
N ASP A 129 6.59 16.79 20.71
CA ASP A 129 6.48 18.22 21.02
C ASP A 129 7.82 19.00 20.98
N ALA A 130 7.87 20.10 20.23
CA ALA A 130 9.03 20.99 20.12
C ALA A 130 9.53 21.54 21.48
N ARG A 131 8.75 21.39 22.55
CA ARG A 131 9.17 21.68 23.93
C ARG A 131 10.07 20.62 24.57
N ILE A 132 10.04 19.37 24.09
CA ILE A 132 10.75 18.21 24.65
C ILE A 132 12.02 17.94 23.84
N ASP A 133 11.92 17.93 22.50
CA ASP A 133 13.06 17.67 21.62
C ASP A 133 13.63 18.94 20.98
N ASN A 134 14.43 19.68 21.75
CA ASN A 134 15.11 20.91 21.29
C ASN A 134 16.23 20.67 20.25
N ARG A 135 16.47 19.41 19.85
CA ARG A 135 17.48 19.00 18.86
C ARG A 135 17.06 19.29 17.42
N MET A 136 15.75 19.35 17.15
CA MET A 136 15.20 19.58 15.81
C MET A 136 14.91 21.08 15.53
N LEU A 137 15.00 21.96 16.54
CA LEU A 137 14.78 23.39 16.39
C LEU A 137 16.12 24.11 16.14
N LYS A 138 16.28 24.70 14.96
CA LYS A 138 17.46 25.49 14.61
C LYS A 138 17.22 26.94 15.02
N ASP A 139 17.98 27.45 15.98
CA ASP A 139 17.92 28.87 16.37
C ASP A 139 18.83 29.70 15.45
N ASP A 140 18.22 30.54 14.60
CA ASP A 140 18.94 31.40 13.66
C ASP A 140 19.70 32.56 14.34
N ARG A 141 19.54 32.76 15.66
CA ARG A 141 20.28 33.80 16.43
C ARG A 141 21.65 33.35 16.88
N VAL A 142 21.90 32.05 16.95
CA VAL A 142 23.22 31.52 17.29
C VAL A 142 24.04 31.49 16.01
N ARG A 143 25.10 32.31 15.93
CA ARG A 143 26.09 32.20 14.84
C ARG A 143 26.58 30.77 14.81
N GLY A 144 26.20 30.02 13.77
CA GLY A 144 26.75 28.70 13.51
C GLY A 144 28.27 28.80 13.55
N HIS A 145 28.92 27.81 14.17
CA HIS A 145 30.37 27.73 14.15
C HIS A 145 30.79 27.85 12.68
N GLN A 146 31.44 28.96 12.31
CA GLN A 146 32.05 29.11 11.00
C GLN A 146 32.84 27.83 10.78
N GLU A 147 32.50 27.08 9.73
CA GLU A 147 33.24 25.89 9.35
C GLU A 147 34.70 26.32 9.28
N ARG A 148 35.49 25.90 10.27
CA ARG A 148 36.93 26.13 10.27
C ARG A 148 37.44 25.24 9.16
N SER A 149 37.47 25.77 7.94
CA SER A 149 38.16 25.14 6.83
C SER A 149 39.59 24.92 7.28
N ILE A 150 40.01 23.66 7.25
CA ILE A 150 41.36 23.22 7.64
C ILE A 150 42.43 23.85 6.72
N PHE A 151 42.00 24.51 5.64
CA PHE A 151 42.82 25.25 4.68
C PHE A 151 42.56 26.77 4.75
N ASN A 152 42.87 27.40 5.88
CA ASN A 152 43.15 28.83 5.89
C ASN A 152 44.62 29.03 5.51
N VAL A 153 44.87 29.44 4.26
CA VAL A 153 46.22 29.74 3.73
C VAL A 153 46.94 30.82 4.56
N ARG A 154 46.20 31.63 5.33
CA ARG A 154 46.76 32.70 6.17
C ARG A 154 47.31 32.23 7.53
N ASP A 155 46.94 31.05 8.01
CA ASP A 155 47.40 30.50 9.31
C ASP A 155 48.54 29.47 9.16
N ALA A 156 49.00 29.20 7.93
CA ALA A 156 50.06 28.24 7.66
C ALA A 156 51.47 28.80 7.94
N GLU A 157 51.63 30.12 7.94
CA GLU A 157 52.94 30.79 8.08
C GLU A 157 53.42 30.81 9.54
N ASP A 158 52.51 30.82 10.52
CA ASP A 158 52.85 30.91 11.95
C ASP A 158 53.15 29.55 12.63
N ARG A 159 53.01 28.43 11.91
CA ARG A 159 53.26 27.07 12.45
C ARG A 159 54.55 26.41 11.94
N LEU A 160 55.34 27.11 11.12
CA LEU A 160 56.59 26.61 10.55
C LEU A 160 57.82 27.48 10.90
N GLY A 161 57.75 28.20 12.04
CA GLY A 161 58.87 28.95 12.63
C GLY A 161 59.21 28.43 14.02
#